data_AF-A0A958HP14-F1
#
_entry.id   AF-A0A958HP14-F1
#
_cell.length_a   1.000
_cell.length_b   1.000
_cell.length_c   1.000
_cell.angle_alpha   90.00
_cell.angle_beta   90.00
_cell.angle_gamma   90.00
#
_symmetry.space_group_name_H-M   'P 1'
#
loop_
_entity.id
_entity.type
_entity.pdbx_description
1 polymer ?
#
loop_
_entity_poly.entity_id
_entity_poly.type
_entity_poly.pdbx_seq_one_letter_code
_entity_poly.pdbx_strand_id
1 'polypeptide(L)'
;MYYVIETNYVGPNSNQHADSDTIEITTKPAITNMSHEERIDGWCGTTNDWAVYAHGEYDAEKAARNAIAEKFGECREDDNIETWDRAKRGVVTIFRPGKYAPMSSQATADWAYEGIQSDIESDTTDERIAELVAEYEEEANSNGCTLDSDLEGFMQERRQELRDELEYEA
;
A
#
# COMPACT_ATOMS: atom_id res chain seq x y z
N MET A 1 -12.11 21.00 -16.31
CA MET A 1 -12.66 19.98 -15.40
C MET A 1 -11.59 18.95 -15.12
N TYR A 2 -11.54 18.53 -13.88
CA TYR A 2 -10.63 17.53 -13.35
C TYR A 2 -11.45 16.46 -12.65
N TYR A 3 -11.05 15.20 -12.77
CA TYR A 3 -11.73 14.07 -12.19
C TYR A 3 -10.77 13.33 -11.27
N VAL A 4 -11.28 12.80 -10.17
CA VAL A 4 -10.51 11.96 -9.26
C VAL A 4 -10.93 10.52 -9.48
N ILE A 5 -9.97 9.66 -9.82
CA ILE A 5 -10.18 8.25 -10.13
C ILE A 5 -9.29 7.39 -9.24
N GLU A 6 -9.89 6.53 -8.44
CA GLU A 6 -9.19 5.53 -7.62
C GLU A 6 -9.15 4.21 -8.38
N THR A 7 -8.01 3.53 -8.36
CA THR A 7 -7.79 2.21 -8.94
C THR A 7 -7.13 1.31 -7.90
N ASN A 8 -7.85 0.28 -7.48
CA ASN A 8 -7.44 -0.63 -6.41
C ASN A 8 -7.29 -2.05 -6.93
N TYR A 9 -6.26 -2.75 -6.45
CA TYR A 9 -6.13 -4.18 -6.66
C TYR A 9 -7.04 -4.94 -5.70
N VAL A 10 -7.92 -5.78 -6.23
CA VAL A 10 -8.92 -6.58 -5.46
C VAL A 10 -8.76 -8.09 -5.69
N GLY A 11 -7.61 -8.50 -6.23
CA GLY A 11 -7.30 -9.90 -6.53
C GLY A 11 -6.66 -10.65 -5.35
N PRO A 12 -6.41 -11.96 -5.52
CA PRO A 12 -5.91 -12.82 -4.45
C PRO A 12 -4.45 -12.56 -4.06
N ASN A 13 -3.65 -11.90 -4.91
CA ASN A 13 -2.21 -11.68 -4.69
C ASN A 13 -1.90 -10.27 -4.15
N SER A 14 -2.72 -9.75 -3.22
CA SER A 14 -2.61 -8.37 -2.72
C SER A 14 -1.21 -8.01 -2.23
N ASN A 15 -0.52 -8.96 -1.60
CA ASN A 15 0.86 -8.77 -1.12
C ASN A 15 1.87 -8.45 -2.25
N GLN A 16 1.70 -9.02 -3.45
CA GLN A 16 2.53 -8.69 -4.63
C GLN A 16 2.18 -7.32 -5.23
N HIS A 17 1.04 -6.77 -4.80
CA HIS A 17 0.48 -5.51 -5.24
C HIS A 17 0.36 -4.49 -4.09
N ALA A 18 1.12 -4.67 -3.00
CA ALA A 18 0.98 -3.90 -1.76
C ALA A 18 1.00 -2.38 -1.98
N ASP A 19 1.81 -1.89 -2.92
CA ASP A 19 1.88 -0.46 -3.26
C ASP A 19 1.19 -0.11 -4.61
N SER A 20 0.44 -1.01 -5.22
CA SER A 20 0.01 -0.82 -6.61
C SER A 20 -1.28 -0.01 -6.76
N ASP A 21 -1.97 0.29 -5.67
CA ASP A 21 -3.15 1.15 -5.67
C ASP A 21 -2.80 2.59 -6.03
N THR A 22 -3.67 3.23 -6.80
CA THR A 22 -3.43 4.58 -7.31
C THR A 22 -4.67 5.45 -7.26
N ILE A 23 -4.47 6.73 -7.01
CA ILE A 23 -5.47 7.78 -7.11
C ILE A 23 -4.96 8.76 -8.16
N GLU A 24 -5.67 8.90 -9.26
CA GLU A 24 -5.27 9.73 -10.39
C GLU A 24 -6.17 10.98 -10.46
N ILE A 25 -5.56 12.13 -10.70
CA ILE A 25 -6.27 13.31 -11.22
C ILE A 25 -6.19 13.26 -12.73
N THR A 26 -7.34 13.30 -13.40
CA THR A 26 -7.42 13.21 -14.86
C THR A 26 -8.23 14.35 -15.46
N THR A 27 -8.04 14.65 -16.74
CA THR A 27 -8.87 15.59 -17.51
C THR A 27 -10.07 14.93 -18.20
N LYS A 28 -10.26 13.63 -18.00
CA LYS A 28 -11.35 12.83 -18.59
C LYS A 28 -12.02 12.00 -17.50
N PRO A 29 -13.35 11.87 -17.50
CA PRO A 29 -14.05 11.07 -16.51
C PRO A 29 -13.69 9.58 -16.62
N ALA A 30 -13.92 8.84 -15.55
CA ALA A 30 -13.79 7.39 -15.57
C ALA A 30 -14.83 6.78 -16.53
N ILE A 31 -14.45 5.71 -17.22
CA ILE A 31 -15.34 4.96 -18.11
C ILE A 31 -15.67 3.63 -17.44
N THR A 32 -16.95 3.30 -17.39
CA THR A 32 -17.40 2.04 -16.82
C THR A 32 -16.97 0.84 -17.67
N ASN A 33 -16.62 -0.28 -17.03
CA ASN A 33 -16.10 -1.45 -17.73
C ASN A 33 -17.15 -2.18 -18.59
N MET A 34 -18.43 -2.17 -18.18
CA MET A 34 -19.51 -2.91 -18.87
C MET A 34 -20.29 -2.05 -19.87
N SER A 35 -20.74 -0.85 -19.48
CA SER A 35 -21.56 -0.01 -20.36
C SER A 35 -20.74 0.96 -21.20
N HIS A 36 -19.44 1.13 -20.89
CA HIS A 36 -18.57 2.11 -21.53
C HIS A 36 -19.08 3.55 -21.45
N GLU A 37 -19.92 3.83 -20.45
CA GLU A 37 -20.43 5.16 -20.14
C GLU A 37 -19.51 5.88 -19.16
N GLU A 38 -19.49 7.20 -19.26
CA GLU A 38 -18.80 8.07 -18.31
C GLU A 38 -19.47 7.97 -16.93
N ARG A 39 -18.64 7.89 -15.89
CA ARG A 39 -19.07 7.90 -14.49
C ARG A 39 -18.27 8.92 -13.72
N ILE A 40 -19.00 9.84 -13.09
CA ILE A 40 -18.43 10.93 -12.29
C ILE A 40 -18.29 10.52 -10.83
N ASP A 41 -19.16 9.64 -10.33
CA ASP A 41 -19.10 9.17 -8.95
C ASP A 41 -19.50 7.71 -8.82
N GLY A 42 -18.84 6.99 -7.92
CA GLY A 42 -19.08 5.59 -7.59
C GLY A 42 -18.23 4.59 -8.37
N TRP A 43 -18.49 3.30 -8.13
CA TRP A 43 -17.76 2.18 -8.73
C TRP A 43 -17.92 2.14 -10.25
N CYS A 44 -16.83 2.07 -11.01
CA CYS A 44 -16.81 2.01 -12.48
C CYS A 44 -16.69 0.59 -13.02
N GLY A 45 -16.31 -0.39 -12.19
CA GLY A 45 -16.16 -1.77 -12.61
C GLY A 45 -14.88 -2.41 -12.08
N THR A 46 -14.76 -3.71 -12.33
CA THR A 46 -13.56 -4.49 -12.05
C THR A 46 -13.09 -5.22 -13.31
N THR A 47 -11.81 -5.12 -13.65
CA THR A 47 -11.21 -5.81 -14.80
C THR A 47 -9.82 -6.30 -14.45
N ASN A 48 -9.54 -7.59 -14.67
CA ASN A 48 -8.26 -8.23 -14.31
C ASN A 48 -7.84 -7.91 -12.87
N ASP A 49 -8.78 -8.07 -11.93
CA ASP A 49 -8.59 -7.78 -10.50
C ASP A 49 -8.35 -6.31 -10.14
N TRP A 50 -8.54 -5.37 -11.07
CA TRP A 50 -8.47 -3.94 -10.80
C TRP A 50 -9.86 -3.33 -10.72
N ALA A 51 -10.25 -2.86 -9.54
CA ALA A 51 -11.47 -2.11 -9.32
C ALA A 51 -11.22 -0.61 -9.52
N VAL A 52 -12.08 0.06 -10.28
CA VAL A 52 -11.98 1.50 -10.55
C VAL A 52 -13.17 2.21 -9.92
N TYR A 53 -12.93 3.37 -9.31
CA TYR A 53 -13.95 4.22 -8.69
C TYR A 53 -13.75 5.68 -9.11
N ALA A 54 -14.85 6.38 -9.40
CA ALA A 54 -14.85 7.82 -9.63
C ALA A 54 -15.26 8.57 -8.35
N HIS A 55 -14.65 9.74 -8.12
CA HIS A 55 -14.85 10.54 -6.92
C HIS A 55 -15.09 12.02 -7.20
N GLY A 56 -15.91 12.29 -8.21
CA GLY A 56 -16.41 13.62 -8.51
C GLY A 56 -15.69 14.32 -9.66
N GLU A 57 -16.23 15.49 -9.97
CA GLU A 57 -15.73 16.43 -10.96
C GLU A 57 -15.42 17.76 -10.28
N TYR A 58 -14.29 18.35 -10.64
CA TYR A 58 -13.75 19.55 -10.02
C TYR A 58 -13.37 20.58 -11.08
N ASP A 59 -13.69 21.85 -10.82
CA ASP A 59 -13.39 22.94 -11.75
C ASP A 59 -11.88 23.22 -11.87
N ALA A 60 -11.09 22.88 -10.85
CA ALA A 60 -9.66 23.14 -10.77
C ALA A 60 -8.88 21.98 -10.14
N GLU A 61 -7.64 21.77 -10.59
CA GLU A 61 -6.74 20.73 -10.07
C GLU A 61 -6.55 20.83 -8.55
N LYS A 62 -6.39 22.07 -8.03
CA LYS A 62 -6.26 22.32 -6.60
C LYS A 62 -7.48 21.82 -5.79
N ALA A 63 -8.68 21.93 -6.35
CA ALA A 63 -9.89 21.43 -5.68
C ALA A 63 -9.90 19.89 -5.66
N ALA A 64 -9.48 19.25 -6.76
CA ALA A 64 -9.31 17.79 -6.81
C ALA A 64 -8.25 17.29 -5.81
N ARG A 65 -7.09 17.97 -5.71
CA ARG A 65 -6.06 17.66 -4.71
C ARG A 65 -6.56 17.77 -3.28
N ASN A 66 -7.34 18.81 -2.96
CA ASN A 66 -7.94 18.96 -1.64
C ASN A 66 -8.94 17.84 -1.33
N ALA A 67 -9.76 17.44 -2.31
CA ALA A 67 -10.73 16.35 -2.14
C ALA A 67 -10.03 15.00 -1.94
N ILE A 68 -8.89 14.77 -2.59
CA ILE A 68 -8.04 13.59 -2.35
C ILE A 68 -7.56 13.57 -0.90
N ALA A 69 -6.99 14.68 -0.41
CA ALA A 69 -6.51 14.78 0.96
C ALA A 69 -7.63 14.58 2.00
N GLU A 70 -8.83 15.09 1.74
CA GLU A 70 -9.99 14.92 2.63
C GLU A 70 -10.51 13.48 2.65
N LYS A 71 -10.50 12.79 1.49
CA LYS A 71 -11.08 11.46 1.35
C LYS A 71 -10.12 10.33 1.72
N PHE A 72 -8.85 10.44 1.31
CA PHE A 72 -7.85 9.37 1.41
C PHE A 72 -6.79 9.64 2.49
N GLY A 73 -6.73 10.86 3.03
CA GLY A 73 -5.72 11.24 4.01
C GLY A 73 -4.35 11.49 3.37
N GLU A 74 -3.29 11.00 4.02
CA GLU A 74 -1.93 11.13 3.50
C GLU A 74 -1.74 10.27 2.26
N CYS A 75 -1.13 10.86 1.22
CA CYS A 75 -0.79 10.19 -0.03
C CYS A 75 0.58 10.68 -0.51
N ARG A 76 1.29 9.83 -1.24
CA ARG A 76 2.56 10.17 -1.90
C ARG A 76 2.31 10.47 -3.37
N GLU A 77 2.82 11.60 -3.87
CA GLU A 77 2.78 11.89 -5.31
C GLU A 77 3.77 10.97 -6.05
N ASP A 78 3.31 10.36 -7.15
CA ASP A 78 4.10 9.48 -8.01
C ASP A 78 4.38 10.20 -9.33
N ASP A 79 5.66 10.55 -9.55
CA ASP A 79 6.11 11.30 -10.72
C ASP A 79 6.12 10.45 -12.01
N ASN A 80 5.80 9.15 -11.94
CA ASN A 80 5.81 8.24 -13.08
C ASN A 80 4.56 8.38 -13.98
N ILE A 81 4.31 9.59 -14.47
CA ILE A 81 3.13 9.96 -15.25
C ILE A 81 3.31 9.58 -16.74
N GLU A 82 4.54 9.34 -17.20
CA GLU A 82 4.90 9.22 -18.63
C GLU A 82 4.71 7.81 -19.23
N THR A 83 3.51 7.23 -19.12
CA THR A 83 3.13 6.08 -19.95
C THR A 83 2.17 6.51 -21.06
N TRP A 84 2.28 5.87 -22.24
CA TRP A 84 1.39 6.16 -23.38
C TRP A 84 -0.09 6.01 -23.02
N ASP A 85 -0.42 5.03 -22.18
CA ASP A 85 -1.78 4.81 -21.69
C ASP A 85 -2.27 5.96 -20.80
N ARG A 86 -1.44 6.43 -19.86
CA ARG A 86 -1.76 7.56 -18.96
C ARG A 86 -1.95 8.87 -19.73
N ALA A 87 -1.11 9.13 -20.73
CA ALA A 87 -1.28 10.28 -21.63
C ALA A 87 -2.62 10.21 -22.39
N LYS A 88 -3.04 9.03 -22.86
CA LYS A 88 -4.33 8.84 -23.54
C LYS A 88 -5.52 9.07 -22.60
N ARG A 89 -5.40 8.64 -21.34
CA ARG A 89 -6.40 8.85 -20.27
C ARG A 89 -6.43 10.29 -19.75
N GLY A 90 -5.45 11.12 -20.12
CA GLY A 90 -5.38 12.52 -19.69
C GLY A 90 -5.02 12.64 -18.21
N VAL A 91 -4.18 11.73 -17.70
CA VAL A 91 -3.68 11.77 -16.33
C VAL A 91 -2.79 12.99 -16.15
N VAL A 92 -3.07 13.78 -15.11
CA VAL A 92 -2.36 15.00 -14.74
C VAL A 92 -1.41 14.73 -13.58
N THR A 93 -1.88 13.97 -12.59
CA THR A 93 -1.12 13.65 -11.36
C THR A 93 -1.56 12.30 -10.84
N ILE A 94 -0.65 11.61 -10.17
CA ILE A 94 -0.88 10.29 -9.58
C ILE A 94 -0.45 10.36 -8.13
N PHE A 95 -1.27 9.76 -7.28
CA PHE A 95 -1.01 9.60 -5.87
C PHE A 95 -1.08 8.12 -5.52
N ARG A 96 -0.22 7.69 -4.61
CA ARG A 96 -0.31 6.41 -3.93
C ARG A 96 -0.84 6.63 -2.52
N PRO A 97 -1.81 5.82 -2.06
CA PRO A 97 -2.30 5.91 -0.69
C PRO A 97 -1.18 5.73 0.33
N GLY A 98 -1.33 6.39 1.49
CA GLY A 98 -0.40 6.27 2.61
C GLY A 98 0.78 7.23 2.54
N LYS A 99 1.38 7.46 3.71
CA LYS A 99 2.54 8.34 3.89
C LYS A 99 3.85 7.70 3.43
N TYR A 100 3.96 6.37 3.53
CA TYR A 100 5.16 5.59 3.22
C TYR A 100 4.83 4.47 2.23
N ALA A 101 5.85 3.94 1.55
CA ALA A 101 5.68 2.82 0.63
C ALA A 101 5.49 1.51 1.42
N PRO A 102 4.34 0.82 1.30
CA PRO A 102 4.19 -0.48 1.94
C PRO A 102 5.13 -1.50 1.32
N MET A 103 5.87 -2.20 2.18
CA MET A 103 6.61 -3.39 1.80
C MET A 103 5.66 -4.58 1.70
N SER A 104 5.97 -5.52 0.81
CA SER A 104 5.32 -6.83 0.85
C SER A 104 5.81 -7.62 2.07
N SER A 105 5.06 -8.62 2.51
CA SER A 105 5.46 -9.58 3.54
C SER A 105 6.82 -10.23 3.24
N GLN A 106 7.12 -10.59 1.98
CA GLN A 106 8.45 -11.10 1.61
C GLN A 106 9.54 -10.03 1.75
N ALA A 107 9.29 -8.81 1.27
CA ALA A 107 10.27 -7.72 1.40
C ALA A 107 10.52 -7.36 2.87
N THR A 108 9.48 -7.43 3.70
CA THR A 108 9.56 -7.24 5.16
C THR A 108 10.40 -8.34 5.80
N ALA A 109 10.19 -9.60 5.44
CA ALA A 109 10.99 -10.72 5.92
C ALA A 109 12.48 -10.56 5.53
N ASP A 110 12.75 -10.26 4.26
CA ASP A 110 14.12 -10.08 3.76
C ASP A 110 14.83 -8.92 4.44
N TRP A 111 14.11 -7.80 4.68
CA TRP A 111 14.65 -6.61 5.31
C TRP A 111 14.95 -6.84 6.80
N ALA A 112 14.02 -7.48 7.53
CA ALA A 112 14.13 -7.68 8.97
C ALA A 112 14.97 -8.90 9.38
N TYR A 113 15.37 -9.75 8.42
CA TYR A 113 15.96 -11.07 8.68
C TYR A 113 17.10 -11.05 9.71
N GLU A 114 18.17 -10.28 9.47
CA GLU A 114 19.33 -10.22 10.36
C GLU A 114 18.98 -9.66 11.74
N GLY A 115 18.08 -8.69 11.78
CA GLY A 115 17.61 -8.10 13.03
C GLY A 115 16.82 -9.09 13.88
N ILE A 116 15.86 -9.79 13.28
CA ILE A 116 15.07 -10.84 13.96
C ILE A 116 15.98 -11.92 14.52
N GLN A 117 17.02 -12.33 13.79
CA GLN A 117 17.98 -13.34 14.27
C GLN A 117 18.80 -12.85 15.48
N SER A 118 19.02 -11.55 15.61
CA SER A 118 19.79 -10.93 16.68
C SER A 118 18.95 -10.58 17.90
N ASP A 119 17.73 -10.09 17.70
CA ASP A 119 16.93 -9.45 18.76
C ASP A 119 15.92 -10.40 19.42
N ILE A 120 15.65 -11.55 18.79
CA ILE A 120 14.73 -12.56 19.32
C ILE A 120 15.50 -13.71 19.97
N GLU A 121 15.18 -13.94 21.24
CA GLU A 121 15.64 -15.05 22.07
C GLU A 121 14.44 -15.93 22.47
N SER A 122 14.69 -17.15 22.98
CA SER A 122 13.63 -18.09 23.35
C SER A 122 12.67 -17.56 24.43
N ASP A 123 13.13 -16.64 25.28
CA ASP A 123 12.38 -16.05 26.37
C ASP A 123 11.88 -14.63 26.08
N THR A 124 12.11 -14.09 24.87
CA THR A 124 11.57 -12.80 24.45
C THR A 124 10.05 -12.78 24.65
N THR A 125 9.54 -11.76 25.34
CA THR A 125 8.09 -11.67 25.66
C THR A 125 7.29 -11.09 24.49
N ASP A 126 5.98 -11.28 24.52
CA ASP A 126 5.09 -10.66 23.51
C ASP A 126 5.16 -9.13 23.58
N GLU A 127 5.28 -8.57 24.79
CA GLU A 127 5.46 -7.12 24.97
C GLU A 127 6.75 -6.63 24.31
N ARG A 128 7.87 -7.37 24.45
CA ARG A 128 9.12 -6.99 23.79
C ARG A 128 9.05 -7.13 22.28
N ILE A 129 8.35 -8.15 21.76
CA ILE A 129 8.10 -8.27 20.32
C ILE A 129 7.31 -7.07 19.80
N ALA A 130 6.25 -6.65 20.51
CA ALA A 130 5.48 -5.46 20.11
C ALA A 130 6.32 -4.17 20.12
N GLU A 131 7.24 -4.02 21.09
CA GLU A 131 8.21 -2.91 21.10
C GLU A 131 9.16 -2.98 19.89
N LEU A 132 9.73 -4.15 19.60
CA LEU A 132 10.63 -4.36 18.46
C LEU A 132 9.94 -4.06 17.12
N VAL A 133 8.68 -4.48 16.95
CA VAL A 133 7.88 -4.16 15.76
C VAL A 133 7.77 -2.64 15.58
N ALA A 134 7.52 -1.89 16.65
CA ALA A 134 7.45 -0.43 16.59
C ALA A 134 8.82 0.20 16.27
N GLU A 135 9.91 -0.31 16.88
CA GLU A 135 11.28 0.15 16.60
C GLU A 135 11.66 -0.07 15.12
N TYR A 136 11.34 -1.24 14.57
CA TYR A 136 11.62 -1.61 13.18
C TYR A 136 10.78 -0.78 12.21
N GLU A 137 9.51 -0.54 12.54
CA GLU A 137 8.63 0.31 11.77
C GLU A 137 9.14 1.76 11.73
N GLU A 138 9.64 2.31 12.84
CA GLU A 138 10.28 3.63 12.85
C GLU A 138 11.53 3.68 11.98
N GLU A 139 12.36 2.63 12.00
CA GLU A 139 13.54 2.53 11.15
C GLU A 139 13.17 2.44 9.65
N ALA A 140 12.19 1.61 9.29
CA ALA A 140 11.70 1.51 7.92
C ALA A 140 11.12 2.85 7.44
N ASN A 141 10.35 3.53 8.29
CA ASN A 141 9.76 4.83 8.00
C ASN A 141 10.81 5.91 7.73
N SER A 142 11.98 5.83 8.38
CA SER A 142 13.11 6.73 8.10
C SER A 142 13.66 6.56 6.67
N ASN A 143 13.44 5.40 6.06
CA ASN A 143 13.79 5.08 4.68
C ASN A 143 12.61 5.28 3.70
N GLY A 144 11.46 5.77 4.17
CA GLY A 144 10.30 6.05 3.34
C GLY A 144 9.36 4.86 3.10
N CYS A 145 9.52 3.78 3.85
CA CYS A 145 8.74 2.55 3.73
C CYS A 145 8.01 2.20 5.03
N THR A 146 6.92 1.46 4.95
CA THR A 146 6.20 0.89 6.11
C THR A 146 6.19 -0.63 5.97
N LEU A 147 6.38 -1.35 7.08
CA LEU A 147 6.53 -2.81 7.09
C LEU A 147 5.17 -3.50 7.01
N ASP A 148 5.18 -4.73 6.49
CA ASP A 148 3.97 -5.56 6.47
C ASP A 148 3.61 -6.03 7.90
N SER A 149 2.32 -6.22 8.15
CA SER A 149 1.80 -6.72 9.43
C SER A 149 2.34 -8.09 9.84
N ASP A 150 2.84 -8.88 8.89
CA ASP A 150 3.44 -10.20 9.14
C ASP A 150 4.75 -10.13 9.97
N LEU A 151 5.37 -8.96 10.13
CA LEU A 151 6.61 -8.80 10.92
C LEU A 151 6.51 -9.39 12.33
N GLU A 152 5.40 -9.12 13.02
CA GLU A 152 5.17 -9.66 14.36
C GLU A 152 5.14 -11.19 14.34
N GLY A 153 4.50 -11.77 13.32
CA GLY A 153 4.45 -13.21 13.09
C GLY A 153 5.84 -13.82 12.89
N PHE A 154 6.70 -13.17 12.09
CA PHE A 154 8.07 -13.63 11.88
C PHE A 154 8.90 -13.65 13.18
N MET A 155 8.74 -12.63 14.03
CA MET A 155 9.40 -12.58 15.33
C MET A 155 8.88 -13.67 16.28
N GLN A 156 7.56 -13.91 16.28
CA GLN A 156 6.95 -14.97 17.09
C GLN A 156 7.37 -16.38 16.63
N GLU A 157 7.45 -16.61 15.31
CA GLU A 157 7.93 -17.86 14.71
C GLU A 157 9.38 -18.14 15.11
N ARG A 158 10.27 -17.15 14.97
CA ARG A 158 11.67 -17.29 15.39
C ARG A 158 11.80 -17.67 16.87
N ARG A 159 11.03 -17.03 17.74
CA ARG A 159 11.02 -17.36 19.17
C ARG A 159 10.56 -18.80 19.41
N GLN A 160 9.57 -19.27 18.68
CA GLN A 160 9.07 -20.64 18.83
C GLN A 160 10.10 -21.66 18.36
N GLU A 161 10.79 -21.42 17.24
CA GLU A 161 11.90 -22.26 16.78
C GLU A 161 12.97 -22.43 17.86
N LEU A 162 13.39 -21.34 18.49
CA LEU A 162 14.40 -21.37 19.57
C LEU A 162 13.93 -22.17 20.79
N ARG A 163 12.63 -22.13 21.12
CA ARG A 163 12.05 -22.93 22.21
C ARG A 163 12.05 -24.41 21.86
N ASP A 164 11.65 -24.75 20.64
CA ASP A 164 11.61 -26.13 20.17
C ASP A 164 13.04 -26.74 20.14
N GLU A 165 14.04 -25.98 19.70
CA GLU A 165 15.45 -26.38 19.72
C GLU A 165 15.94 -26.74 21.13
N LEU A 166 15.60 -25.91 22.13
CA LEU A 166 15.95 -26.17 23.53
C LEU A 166 15.27 -27.43 24.09
N GLU A 167 14.03 -27.71 23.68
CA GLU A 167 13.33 -28.93 24.08
C GLU A 167 13.93 -30.19 23.45
N TYR A 168 14.46 -30.10 22.22
CA TYR A 168 15.14 -31.21 21.57
C TYR A 168 16.52 -31.52 22.17
N GLU A 169 17.19 -30.54 22.78
CA GLU A 169 18.51 -30.69 23.39
C GLU A 169 18.48 -31.12 24.88
N ALA A 170 17.32 -31.11 25.52
CA ALA A 170 17.11 -31.46 26.94
C ALA A 170 16.87 -32.96 27.20
#